data_AF-A0A4Y2VPD1-F1
#
_entry.id   AF-A0A4Y2VPD1-F1
#
_cell.length_a   1.000
_cell.length_b   1.000
_cell.length_c   1.000
_cell.angle_alpha   90.00
_cell.angle_beta   90.00
_cell.angle_gamma   90.00
#
_symmetry.space_group_name_H-M   'P 1'
#
loop_
_entity.id
_entity.type
_entity.pdbx_description
1 polymer ?
#
loop_
_entity_poly.entity_id
_entity_poly.type
_entity_poly.pdbx_seq_one_letter_code
_entity_poly.pdbx_strand_id
1 'polypeptide(L)'
;MVTIEIYSVNDKKIKKIVWQSPPPSSTRYCRPIKFMSAKETLNVIKTEVKRIKEQVVSLLPTKISINDMEVSVKPTLIFCMIDGKIVMAWLDVNQHRLVTCVVPSLVMKGSSCEKL
;
A
#
# COMPACT_ATOMS: atom_id res chain seq x y z
N MET A 1 0.67 -9.32 1.79
CA MET A 1 0.00 -8.02 1.56
C MET A 1 -1.41 -8.10 2.11
N VAL A 2 -1.84 -7.07 2.84
CA VAL A 2 -3.18 -6.96 3.42
C VAL A 2 -3.73 -5.60 3.01
N THR A 3 -4.97 -5.56 2.53
CA THR A 3 -5.67 -4.28 2.34
C THR A 3 -6.10 -3.80 3.71
N ILE A 4 -5.57 -2.66 4.17
CA ILE A 4 -5.84 -2.16 5.53
C ILE A 4 -7.15 -1.36 5.56
N GLU A 5 -7.29 -0.43 4.63
CA GLU A 5 -8.44 0.46 4.54
C GLU A 5 -8.60 0.99 3.11
N ILE A 6 -9.83 1.35 2.77
CA ILE A 6 -10.20 2.06 1.56
C ILE A 6 -10.96 3.31 2.01
N TYR A 7 -10.58 4.47 1.49
CA TYR A 7 -11.30 5.72 1.75
C TYR A 7 -11.50 6.52 0.48
N SER A 8 -12.55 7.33 0.50
CA SER A 8 -12.80 8.36 -0.50
C SER A 8 -12.16 9.68 -0.04
N VAL A 9 -11.69 10.46 -1.02
CA VAL A 9 -11.16 11.81 -0.80
C VAL A 9 -12.00 12.79 -1.63
N ASN A 10 -12.63 13.74 -0.97
CA ASN A 10 -13.36 14.82 -1.64
C ASN A 10 -12.41 15.96 -2.04
N ASP A 11 -12.86 16.90 -2.87
CA ASP A 11 -12.06 18.07 -3.33
C ASP A 11 -11.48 18.90 -2.17
N LYS A 12 -12.17 18.92 -1.03
CA LYS A 12 -11.72 19.56 0.22
C LYS A 12 -10.67 18.76 0.99
N LYS A 13 -10.12 17.68 0.41
CA LYS A 13 -9.16 16.72 1.01
C LYS A 13 -9.65 16.02 2.29
N ILE A 14 -10.97 15.99 2.50
CA ILE A 14 -11.56 15.29 3.64
C ILE A 14 -11.58 13.80 3.32
N LYS A 15 -11.02 12.99 4.21
CA LYS A 15 -10.99 11.52 4.10
C LYS A 15 -12.27 10.93 4.71
N LYS A 16 -12.95 10.06 3.96
CA LYS A 16 -14.07 9.26 4.46
C LYS A 16 -13.77 7.78 4.26
N ILE A 17 -13.63 7.04 5.35
CA ILE A 17 -13.41 5.58 5.31
C ILE A 17 -14.64 4.93 4.67
N VAL A 18 -14.41 4.19 3.59
CA VAL A 18 -15.42 3.42 2.86
C VAL A 18 -15.40 1.98 3.33
N TRP A 19 -14.21 1.46 3.62
CA TRP A 19 -14.02 0.10 4.11
C TRP A 19 -12.77 0.01 4.98
N GLN A 20 -12.81 -0.84 5.99
CA GLN A 20 -11.67 -1.14 6.85
C GLN A 20 -11.58 -2.66 7.04
N SER A 21 -10.36 -3.18 7.05
CA SER A 21 -10.15 -4.60 7.30
C SER A 21 -10.56 -4.96 8.74
N PRO A 22 -11.15 -6.15 8.94
CA PRO A 22 -11.13 -6.84 10.23
C PRO A 22 -9.67 -7.00 10.72
N PRO A 23 -9.42 -7.43 11.97
CA PRO A 23 -8.10 -7.31 12.62
C PRO A 23 -6.93 -7.65 11.67
N PRO A 24 -6.09 -6.65 11.34
CA PRO A 24 -5.16 -6.73 10.21
C PRO A 24 -4.00 -7.71 10.45
N SER A 25 -3.84 -8.18 11.70
CA SER A 25 -2.90 -9.23 12.09
C SER A 25 -3.35 -10.64 11.69
N SER A 26 -4.58 -10.83 11.21
CA SER A 26 -5.05 -12.15 10.80
C SER A 26 -4.35 -12.64 9.52
N THR A 27 -3.73 -13.82 9.61
CA THR A 27 -3.10 -14.49 8.46
C THR A 27 -4.07 -14.77 7.32
N ARG A 28 -5.37 -14.88 7.61
CA ARG A 28 -6.43 -15.13 6.61
C ARG A 28 -6.53 -14.05 5.54
N TYR A 29 -6.18 -12.81 5.89
CA TYR A 29 -6.22 -11.67 4.97
C TYR A 29 -4.86 -11.36 4.32
N CYS A 30 -3.79 -12.04 4.77
CA CYS A 30 -2.46 -11.85 4.19
C CYS A 30 -2.34 -12.64 2.89
N ARG A 31 -2.23 -11.91 1.77
CA ARG A 31 -1.96 -12.47 0.45
C ARG A 31 -0.45 -12.50 0.19
N PRO A 32 0.19 -13.67 0.03
CA PRO A 32 1.61 -13.74 -0.31
C PRO A 32 1.85 -13.15 -1.71
N ILE A 33 2.92 -12.37 -1.87
CA ILE A 33 3.30 -11.78 -3.16
C ILE A 33 4.25 -12.71 -3.92
N LYS A 34 5.20 -13.32 -3.20
CA LYS A 34 6.24 -14.19 -3.76
C LYS A 34 6.67 -15.20 -2.70
N PHE A 35 6.84 -16.45 -3.10
CA PHE A 35 7.59 -17.46 -2.35
C PHE A 35 8.95 -17.65 -3.00
N MET A 36 9.99 -17.75 -2.19
CA MET A 36 11.36 -17.93 -2.68
C MET A 36 12.14 -18.77 -1.67
N SER A 37 12.88 -19.75 -2.18
CA SER A 37 13.86 -20.48 -1.39
C SER A 37 15.22 -19.80 -1.57
N ALA A 38 15.65 -19.03 -0.58
CA ALA A 38 16.94 -18.36 -0.56
C ALA A 38 17.34 -18.08 0.89
N LYS A 39 18.65 -17.98 1.14
CA LYS A 39 19.14 -17.51 2.44
C LYS A 39 18.77 -16.03 2.62
N GLU A 40 18.18 -15.70 3.76
CA GLU A 40 17.94 -14.32 4.15
C GLU A 40 19.29 -13.60 4.34
N THR A 41 19.67 -12.81 3.34
CA THR A 41 20.90 -12.02 3.33
C THR A 41 20.57 -10.57 3.01
N LEU A 42 21.44 -9.65 3.43
CA LEU A 42 21.24 -8.22 3.21
C LEU A 42 21.03 -7.90 1.72
N ASN A 43 21.79 -8.54 0.83
CA ASN A 43 21.66 -8.33 -0.61
C ASN A 43 20.28 -8.78 -1.13
N VAL A 44 19.83 -9.98 -0.75
CA VAL A 44 18.51 -10.50 -1.15
C VAL A 44 17.39 -9.58 -0.65
N ILE A 45 17.50 -9.08 0.59
CA ILE A 45 16.53 -8.13 1.15
C ILE A 45 16.51 -6.83 0.34
N LYS A 46 17.68 -6.22 0.07
CA LYS A 46 17.78 -4.96 -0.69
C LYS A 46 17.18 -5.09 -2.09
N THR A 47 17.50 -6.19 -2.80
CA THR A 47 16.96 -6.47 -4.13
C THR A 47 15.44 -6.60 -4.10
N GLU A 48 14.88 -7.36 -3.17
CA GLU A 48 13.42 -7.54 -3.10
C GLU A 48 12.69 -6.26 -2.66
N VAL A 49 13.26 -5.49 -1.73
CA VAL A 49 12.71 -4.18 -1.33
C VAL A 49 12.66 -3.23 -2.52
N LYS A 50 13.77 -3.13 -3.28
CA LYS A 50 13.84 -2.29 -4.48
C LYS A 50 12.81 -2.73 -5.52
N ARG A 51 12.73 -4.04 -5.80
CA ARG A 51 11.77 -4.61 -6.75
C ARG A 51 10.32 -4.27 -6.40
N ILE A 52 9.92 -4.45 -5.14
CA ILE A 52 8.54 -4.14 -4.72
C ILE A 52 8.25 -2.65 -4.84
N LYS A 53 9.21 -1.77 -4.54
CA LYS A 53 9.02 -0.32 -4.68
C LYS A 53 8.83 0.11 -6.13
N GLU A 54 9.69 -0.36 -7.01
CA GLU A 54 9.59 -0.06 -8.44
C GLU A 54 8.24 -0.54 -8.98
N GLN A 55 7.80 -1.74 -8.58
CA GLN A 55 6.47 -2.24 -8.91
C GLN A 55 5.37 -1.31 -8.40
N VAL A 56 5.40 -0.91 -7.12
CA VAL A 56 4.38 -0.01 -6.54
C VAL A 56 4.34 1.36 -7.21
N VAL A 57 5.50 1.95 -7.53
CA VAL A 57 5.59 3.25 -8.23
C VAL A 57 5.04 3.14 -9.65
N SER A 58 5.26 2.00 -10.32
CA SER A 58 4.74 1.73 -11.66
C SER A 58 3.25 1.38 -11.71
N LEU A 59 2.58 1.20 -10.56
CA LEU A 59 1.15 0.86 -10.54
C LEU A 59 0.31 2.04 -11.02
N LEU A 60 -0.40 1.82 -12.12
CA LEU A 60 -1.44 2.71 -12.58
C LEU A 60 -2.68 2.62 -11.66
N PRO A 61 -3.44 3.71 -11.50
CA PRO A 61 -4.73 3.63 -10.82
C PRO A 61 -5.65 2.62 -11.50
N THR A 62 -6.23 1.72 -10.72
CA THR A 62 -7.19 0.73 -11.19
C THR A 62 -8.54 1.41 -11.38
N LYS A 63 -9.02 1.46 -12.62
CA LYS A 63 -10.36 1.95 -12.93
C LYS A 63 -11.35 0.80 -12.83
N ILE A 64 -12.39 0.98 -12.02
CA ILE A 64 -13.49 0.04 -11.86
C ILE A 64 -14.81 0.76 -12.13
N SER A 65 -15.78 0.06 -12.73
CA SER A 65 -17.14 0.56 -12.87
C SER A 65 -18.01 -0.09 -11.81
N ILE A 66 -18.69 0.72 -10.99
CA ILE A 66 -19.66 0.25 -9.99
C ILE A 66 -20.96 1.00 -10.24
N ASN A 67 -22.04 0.28 -10.58
CA ASN A 67 -23.35 0.87 -10.86
C ASN A 67 -23.27 2.03 -11.88
N ASP A 68 -22.57 1.80 -13.00
CA ASP A 68 -22.33 2.77 -14.07
C ASP A 68 -21.53 4.03 -13.68
N MET A 69 -20.94 4.06 -12.49
CA MET A 69 -20.01 5.10 -12.06
C MET A 69 -18.56 4.63 -12.21
N GLU A 70 -17.73 5.43 -12.89
CA GLU A 70 -16.30 5.18 -12.99
C GLU A 70 -15.57 5.61 -11.71
N VAL A 71 -14.90 4.66 -11.08
CA VAL A 71 -14.18 4.82 -9.82
C VAL A 71 -12.71 4.47 -10.04
N SER A 72 -11.81 5.42 -9.73
CA SER A 72 -10.37 5.25 -9.93
C SER A 72 -9.64 5.00 -8.61
N VAL A 73 -9.21 3.76 -8.42
CA VAL A 73 -8.53 3.27 -7.21
C VAL A 73 -7.03 3.39 -7.39
N LYS A 74 -6.39 4.34 -6.73
CA LYS A 74 -4.93 4.35 -6.66
C LYS A 74 -4.47 3.49 -5.46
N PRO A 75 -3.41 2.66 -5.62
CA PRO A 75 -2.76 1.92 -4.52
C PRO A 75 -1.49 2.62 -3.96
N THR A 76 -1.28 2.52 -2.64
CA THR A 76 -0.20 3.07 -1.81
C THR A 76 0.09 1.96 -0.81
N LEU A 77 1.34 1.52 -0.86
CA LEU A 77 1.82 0.47 0.00
C LEU A 77 2.34 1.06 1.30
N ILE A 78 1.94 0.47 2.42
CA ILE A 78 2.53 0.76 3.72
C ILE A 78 3.40 -0.45 4.10
N PHE A 79 4.69 -0.21 4.26
CA PHE A 79 5.66 -1.21 4.71
C PHE A 79 5.57 -1.32 6.25
N CYS A 80 4.81 -2.30 6.75
CA CYS A 80 4.63 -2.57 8.18
C CYS A 80 4.79 -4.07 8.48
N MET A 81 4.90 -4.42 9.77
CA MET A 81 5.12 -5.80 10.23
C MET A 81 6.37 -6.43 9.63
N ILE A 82 7.47 -5.67 9.68
CA ILE A 82 8.77 -6.01 9.11
C ILE A 82 9.74 -6.28 10.27
N ASP A 83 10.55 -7.34 10.15
CA ASP A 83 11.59 -7.64 11.15
C ASP A 83 12.61 -6.49 11.24
N GLY A 84 13.12 -6.21 12.45
CA GLY A 84 14.07 -5.12 12.69
C GLY A 84 15.33 -5.19 11.80
N LYS A 85 15.79 -6.39 11.44
CA LYS A 85 16.93 -6.57 10.51
C LYS A 85 16.60 -6.07 9.10
N ILE A 86 15.38 -6.32 8.65
CA ILE A 86 14.90 -5.88 7.34
C ILE A 86 14.69 -4.36 7.33
N VAL A 87 14.26 -3.76 8.46
CA VAL A 87 14.14 -2.30 8.61
C VAL A 87 15.49 -1.62 8.39
N MET A 88 16.58 -2.14 8.96
CA MET A 88 17.92 -1.61 8.76
C MET A 88 18.36 -1.65 7.29
N ALA A 89 18.12 -2.79 6.62
CA ALA A 89 18.38 -2.94 5.19
C ALA A 89 17.55 -1.99 4.32
N TRP A 90 16.30 -1.73 4.74
CA TRP A 90 15.38 -0.85 4.04
C TRP A 90 15.78 0.62 4.18
N LEU A 91 16.14 1.08 5.38
CA LEU A 91 16.60 2.45 5.63
C LEU A 91 17.88 2.76 4.86
N ASP A 92 18.81 1.81 4.77
CA ASP A 92 20.05 1.98 4.00
C ASP A 92 19.80 2.21 2.49
N VAL A 93 18.69 1.69 1.96
CA VAL A 93 18.25 1.95 0.57
C VAL A 93 17.48 3.27 0.44
N ASN A 94 17.04 3.88 1.55
CA ASN A 94 16.29 5.13 1.55
C ASN A 94 17.02 6.19 2.40
N GLN A 95 17.81 7.04 1.77
CA GLN A 95 18.41 8.20 2.44
C GLN A 95 17.39 9.27 2.91
N HIS A 96 16.10 8.93 3.07
CA HIS A 96 15.09 9.80 3.68
C HIS A 96 14.09 9.04 4.56
N ARG A 97 14.10 9.48 5.83
CA ARG A 97 13.08 9.50 6.90
C ARG A 97 12.39 8.19 7.32
N LEU A 98 12.73 7.83 8.56
CA LEU A 98 12.05 6.95 9.51
C LEU A 98 10.53 7.21 9.54
N VAL A 99 9.72 6.18 9.28
CA VAL A 99 8.35 6.09 9.80
C VAL A 99 8.34 4.96 10.84
N THR A 100 8.79 5.28 12.05
CA THR A 100 8.41 4.52 13.23
C THR A 100 6.90 4.69 13.39
N CYS A 101 6.15 3.60 13.23
CA CYS A 101 4.74 3.44 13.56
C CYS A 101 3.87 4.71 13.42
N VAL A 102 3.52 5.12 12.21
CA VAL A 102 2.31 5.91 11.97
C VAL A 102 1.68 5.41 10.67
N VAL A 103 0.43 4.94 10.76
CA VAL A 103 -0.40 4.48 9.65
C VAL A 103 -0.62 5.61 8.64
N PRO A 104 -0.39 5.43 7.32
CA PRO A 104 -0.99 6.34 6.35
C PRO A 104 -1.55 5.60 5.11
N SER A 105 -2.85 5.35 5.15
CA SER A 105 -3.87 5.72 4.17
C SER A 105 -3.47 6.02 2.70
N LEU A 106 -4.15 5.30 1.79
CA LEU A 106 -4.13 5.32 0.34
C LEU A 106 -5.20 6.19 -0.45
N VAL A 107 -4.80 7.15 -1.30
CA VAL A 107 -5.67 8.14 -2.01
C VAL A 107 -6.27 7.64 -3.32
N MET A 108 -7.59 7.81 -3.54
CA MET A 108 -8.27 7.67 -4.84
C MET A 108 -8.66 9.04 -5.43
N LYS A 109 -8.56 9.20 -6.76
CA LYS A 109 -8.93 10.44 -7.49
C LYS A 109 -10.02 10.10 -8.51
N GLY A 110 -11.28 10.34 -8.15
CA GLY A 110 -12.43 10.26 -9.06
C GLY A 110 -12.77 11.64 -9.63
N SER A 111 -12.97 11.70 -10.94
CA SER A 111 -13.45 12.87 -11.68
C SER A 111 -14.96 13.07 -11.49
N SER A 112 -15.33 14.34 -11.31
CA SER A 112 -16.65 14.99 -11.28
C SER A 112 -17.89 14.16 -11.70
N CYS A 113 -18.93 14.20 -10.86
CA CYS A 113 -20.30 14.34 -11.35
C CYS A 113 -21.11 15.16 -10.33
N GLU A 114 -21.52 16.37 -10.74
CA GLU A 114 -22.39 17.26 -9.99
C GLU A 114 -23.84 16.76 -9.95
N LYS A 115 -24.46 16.93 -8.77
CA LYS A 115 -25.86 17.28 -8.49
C LYS A 115 -26.97 16.55 -9.26
N LEU A 116 -27.76 15.77 -8.51
CA LEU A 116 -29.19 16.03 -8.27
C LEU A 116 -29.60 15.38 -6.94
#